data_AF-A0A915UWM6-F1
#
_entry.id   AF-A0A915UWM6-F1
#
_cell.length_a   1.000
_cell.length_b   1.000
_cell.length_c   1.000
_cell.angle_alpha   90.00
_cell.angle_beta   90.00
_cell.angle_gamma   90.00
#
_symmetry.space_group_name_H-M   'P 1'
#
loop_
_entity.id
_entity.type
_entity.pdbx_description
1 polymer ?
#
loop_
_entity_poly.entity_id
_entity_poly.type
_entity_poly.pdbx_seq_one_letter_code
_entity_poly.pdbx_strand_id
1 'polypeptide(L)'
;MPRPDYIICLECESEVEDFTWRDGEIRRATCEVCGNSDPDAFALPEDFEELDEEEEEEDWEDEEEDEDYLDEEDEDFEEEEE
;
A
#
# COMPACT_ATOMS: atom_id res chain seq x y z
N MET A 1 15.03 -19.10 -13.26
CA MET A 1 15.69 -18.44 -12.12
C MET A 1 16.25 -19.47 -11.14
N PRO A 2 17.27 -19.13 -10.33
CA PRO A 2 17.60 -19.91 -9.13
C PRO A 2 16.37 -20.07 -8.23
N ARG A 3 16.35 -21.10 -7.39
CA ARG A 3 15.31 -21.24 -6.36
C ARG A 3 15.60 -20.20 -5.26
N PRO A 4 14.59 -19.42 -4.82
CA PRO A 4 14.75 -18.50 -3.70
C PRO A 4 14.87 -19.27 -2.38
N ASP A 5 15.43 -18.65 -1.34
CA ASP A 5 15.57 -19.28 -0.02
C ASP A 5 14.21 -19.43 0.68
N TYR A 6 13.35 -18.42 0.53
CA TYR A 6 11.98 -18.40 1.04
C TYR A 6 11.05 -17.67 0.06
N ILE A 7 9.75 -17.78 0.28
CA ILE A 7 8.70 -17.02 -0.39
C ILE A 7 7.84 -16.31 0.66
N ILE A 8 7.15 -15.24 0.30
CA ILE A 8 6.30 -14.47 1.21
C ILE A 8 4.84 -14.86 0.97
N CYS A 9 4.12 -15.19 2.05
CA CYS A 9 2.69 -15.44 1.98
C CYS A 9 1.92 -14.11 1.88
N LEU A 10 1.17 -13.90 0.81
CA LEU A 10 0.42 -12.66 0.58
C LEU A 10 -0.81 -12.51 1.49
N GLU A 11 -1.22 -13.57 2.20
CA GLU A 11 -2.34 -13.48 3.15
C GLU A 11 -1.94 -13.01 4.55
N CYS A 12 -0.69 -13.22 4.95
CA CYS A 12 -0.24 -12.94 6.32
C CYS A 12 1.21 -12.46 6.42
N GLU A 13 1.82 -12.11 5.28
CA GLU A 13 3.14 -11.48 5.16
C GLU A 13 4.26 -12.28 5.85
N SER A 14 4.08 -13.60 5.94
CA SER A 14 5.01 -14.49 6.63
C SER A 14 5.93 -15.20 5.65
N GLU A 15 7.18 -15.37 6.04
CA GLU A 15 8.20 -16.10 5.28
C GLU A 15 7.92 -17.61 5.31
N VAL A 16 8.02 -18.27 4.14
CA VAL A 16 7.78 -19.70 3.98
C VAL A 16 8.96 -20.36 3.27
N GLU A 17 9.62 -21.29 3.96
CA GLU A 17 10.74 -22.07 3.44
C GLU A 17 10.28 -23.41 2.80
N ASP A 18 9.14 -23.94 3.25
CA ASP A 18 8.57 -25.21 2.78
C ASP A 18 7.70 -25.02 1.53
N PHE A 19 8.37 -25.02 0.38
CA PHE A 19 7.72 -24.93 -0.93
C PHE A 19 8.44 -25.73 -2.02
N THR A 20 7.72 -25.98 -3.11
CA THR A 20 8.22 -26.63 -4.32
C THR A 20 8.41 -25.59 -5.41
N TRP A 21 9.67 -25.39 -5.81
CA TRP A 21 10.06 -24.50 -6.91
C TRP A 21 10.37 -25.29 -8.18
N ARG A 22 9.79 -24.91 -9.33
CA ARG A 22 10.20 -25.42 -10.65
C ARG A 22 10.02 -24.38 -11.73
N ASP A 23 10.95 -24.34 -12.68
CA ASP A 23 10.89 -23.49 -13.87
C ASP A 23 10.78 -21.97 -13.62
N GLY A 24 11.06 -21.50 -12.40
CA GLY A 24 10.87 -20.09 -12.05
C GLY A 24 9.52 -19.76 -11.41
N GLU A 25 8.72 -20.78 -11.08
CA GLU A 25 7.39 -20.61 -10.47
C GLU A 25 7.21 -21.51 -9.24
N ILE A 26 6.31 -21.09 -8.35
CA ILE A 26 5.88 -21.83 -7.16
C ILE A 26 4.88 -22.89 -7.62
N ARG A 27 5.26 -24.17 -7.51
CA ARG A 27 4.37 -25.30 -7.87
C ARG A 27 3.46 -25.71 -6.73
N ARG A 28 3.96 -25.61 -5.50
CA ARG A 28 3.25 -25.88 -4.24
C ARG A 28 3.91 -25.11 -3.12
N ALA A 29 3.14 -24.58 -2.20
CA ALA A 29 3.61 -23.95 -0.98
C ALA A 29 2.57 -24.19 0.12
N THR A 30 2.99 -24.14 1.38
CA THR A 30 2.05 -24.15 2.50
C THR A 30 2.58 -23.26 3.60
N CYS A 31 1.80 -22.24 3.96
CA CYS A 31 2.12 -21.35 5.05
C CYS A 31 1.82 -22.04 6.39
N GLU A 32 2.83 -22.13 7.24
CA GLU A 32 2.70 -22.68 8.60
C GLU A 32 2.00 -21.72 9.58
N VAL A 33 1.86 -20.44 9.22
CA VAL A 33 1.28 -19.39 10.05
C VAL A 33 -0.24 -19.32 9.88
N CYS A 34 -0.73 -19.05 8.65
CA CYS A 34 -2.16 -18.93 8.36
C CYS A 34 -2.79 -20.22 7.83
N GLY A 35 -1.98 -21.20 7.41
CA GLY A 35 -2.47 -22.44 6.82
C GLY A 35 -2.82 -22.36 5.33
N ASN A 36 -2.50 -21.24 4.66
CA ASN A 36 -2.71 -21.07 3.23
C ASN A 36 -1.88 -22.10 2.43
N SER A 37 -2.45 -22.64 1.36
CA SER A 37 -1.80 -23.63 0.50
C SER A 37 -1.95 -23.35 -1.00
N ASP A 38 -2.53 -22.19 -1.34
CA ASP A 38 -2.69 -21.76 -2.73
C ASP A 38 -1.39 -21.13 -3.24
N PRO A 39 -0.73 -21.71 -4.26
CA PRO A 39 0.58 -21.23 -4.74
C PRO A 39 0.55 -19.82 -5.31
N ASP A 40 -0.61 -19.36 -5.81
CA ASP A 40 -0.82 -18.01 -6.33
C ASP A 40 -0.90 -16.95 -5.22
N ALA A 41 -1.10 -17.37 -3.96
CA ALA A 41 -1.11 -16.49 -2.80
C ALA A 41 0.26 -16.41 -2.11
N PHE A 42 1.33 -16.66 -2.87
CA PHE A 42 2.70 -16.49 -2.46
C PHE A 42 3.48 -15.70 -3.51
N ALA A 43 4.36 -14.81 -3.06
CA ALA A 43 5.25 -14.02 -3.91
C ALA A 43 6.72 -14.29 -3.57
N LEU A 44 7.60 -13.90 -4.48
CA LEU A 44 9.03 -13.80 -4.17
C LEU A 44 9.27 -12.60 -3.26
N PRO A 45 10.30 -12.64 -2.40
CA PRO A 45 10.69 -11.47 -1.62
C PRO A 45 10.97 -10.25 -2.51
N GLU A 46 11.69 -10.46 -3.62
CA GLU A 46 12.01 -9.39 -4.58
C GLU A 46 10.75 -8.75 -5.20
N ASP A 47 9.72 -9.55 -5.52
CA ASP A 47 8.44 -9.04 -6.05
C ASP A 47 7.60 -8.34 -4.96
N PHE A 48 7.73 -8.74 -3.69
CA PHE A 48 6.97 -8.16 -2.59
C PHE A 48 7.55 -6.80 -2.17
N GLU A 49 8.87 -6.68 -2.11
CA GLU A 49 9.56 -5.40 -1.84
C GLU A 49 9.24 -4.35 -2.91
N GLU A 50 9.18 -4.74 -4.19
CA GLU A 50 8.80 -3.84 -5.29
C GLU A 50 7.35 -3.30 -5.15
N LEU A 51 6.43 -4.15 -4.68
CA LEU A 51 5.04 -3.74 -4.43
C LEU A 51 4.91 -2.76 -3.25
N ASP A 52 5.73 -2.90 -2.22
CA ASP A 52 5.75 -2.01 -1.05
C ASP A 52 6.36 -0.65 -1.41
N GLU A 53 7.42 -0.64 -2.24
CA GLU A 53 8.09 0.58 -2.70
C GLU A 53 7.23 1.42 -3.66
N GLU A 54 6.39 0.83 -4.51
CA GLU A 54 5.49 1.58 -5.40
C GLU A 54 4.34 2.28 -4.66
N GLU A 55 3.97 1.88 -3.44
CA GLU A 55 2.88 2.52 -2.67
C GLU A 55 3.35 3.79 -1.92
N GLU A 56 4.66 3.98 -1.70
CA GLU A 56 5.20 5.09 -0.89
C GLU A 56 5.47 6.41 -1.69
N GLU A 57 5.40 6.40 -3.03
CA GLU A 57 5.73 7.58 -3.85
C GLU A 57 4.58 8.61 -4.05
N GLU A 58 3.41 8.47 -3.42
CA GLU A 58 2.22 9.33 -3.66
C GLU A 58 1.80 10.31 -2.53
N ASP A 59 2.63 10.65 -1.53
CA ASP A 59 2.20 11.50 -0.37
C ASP A 59 2.91 12.87 -0.18
N TRP A 60 3.58 13.44 -1.17
CA TRP A 60 4.25 14.75 -0.95
C TRP A 60 4.04 15.75 -2.07
N GLU A 61 2.85 16.33 -2.18
CA GLU A 61 2.61 17.67 -2.76
C GLU A 61 1.10 17.99 -2.69
N ASP A 62 0.67 18.85 -1.74
CA ASP A 62 -0.41 19.87 -1.90
C ASP A 62 -1.07 20.24 -0.55
N GLU A 63 -0.49 21.17 0.23
CA GLU A 63 -1.30 21.98 1.16
C GLU A 63 -0.62 23.32 1.53
N GLU A 64 -0.07 24.04 0.54
CA GLU A 64 0.30 25.45 0.72
C GLU A 64 -0.17 26.31 -0.47
N GLU A 65 -1.45 26.70 -0.55
CA GLU A 65 -1.83 27.95 -1.22
C GLU A 65 -3.22 28.50 -0.78
N ASP A 66 -3.20 29.72 -0.24
CA ASP A 66 -4.25 30.76 -0.29
C ASP A 66 -5.64 30.55 0.35
N GLU A 67 -5.79 30.99 1.61
CA GLU A 67 -7.06 31.54 2.13
C GLU A 67 -6.97 33.05 2.48
N ASP A 68 -5.99 33.77 1.91
CA ASP A 68 -5.83 35.23 2.04
C ASP A 68 -6.50 35.98 0.86
N TYR A 69 -7.80 35.73 0.60
CA TYR A 69 -8.60 36.58 -0.27
C TYR A 69 -10.10 36.46 0.06
N LEU A 70 -10.63 37.39 0.86
CA LEU A 70 -11.76 38.26 0.50
C LEU A 70 -12.16 39.14 1.72
N ASP A 71 -11.36 40.20 1.81
CA ASP A 71 -11.66 41.56 2.26
C ASP A 71 -13.12 42.01 2.07
N GLU A 72 -13.74 42.47 3.16
CA GLU A 72 -14.61 43.65 3.29
C GLU A 72 -15.66 43.93 2.19
N GLU A 73 -16.89 43.37 2.33
CA GLU A 73 -18.10 44.07 1.89
C GLU A 73 -18.94 44.52 3.09
N ASP A 74 -18.67 45.77 3.45
CA ASP A 74 -19.53 46.79 4.03
C ASP A 74 -21.00 46.66 3.56
N GLU A 75 -21.91 46.16 4.41
CA GLU A 75 -23.35 46.42 4.28
C GLU A 75 -23.84 47.21 5.51
N ASP A 76 -23.64 48.52 5.39
CA ASP A 76 -24.44 49.58 5.98
C ASP A 76 -25.93 49.21 6.04
N PHE A 77 -26.46 49.01 7.24
CA PHE A 77 -27.88 49.22 7.52
C PHE A 77 -28.04 49.85 8.90
N GLU A 78 -27.87 51.17 8.93
CA GLU A 78 -28.28 52.03 10.03
C GLU A 78 -29.83 52.03 10.19
N GLU A 79 -30.25 52.05 11.46
CA GLU A 79 -31.41 52.79 12.00
C GLU A 79 -32.85 52.32 11.67
N GLU A 80 -33.58 51.88 12.70
CA GLU A 80 -34.71 52.67 13.26
C GLU A 80 -35.22 52.07 14.59
N GLU A 81 -35.28 52.94 15.62
CA GLU A 81 -35.96 52.74 16.90
C GLU A 81 -37.50 52.85 16.73
N GLU A 82 -38.28 51.91 17.30
CA GLU A 82 -39.52 52.20 18.04
C GLU A 82 -39.96 51.03 18.95
#